data_AF-T0I631-F1
#
_entry.id   AF-T0I631-F1
#
_cell.length_a   1.000
_cell.length_b   1.000
_cell.length_c   1.000
_cell.angle_alpha   90.00
_cell.angle_beta   90.00
_cell.angle_gamma   90.00
#
_symmetry.space_group_name_H-M   'P 1'
#
loop_
_entity.id
_entity.type
_entity.pdbx_description
1 polymer ?
#
loop_
_entity_poly.entity_id
_entity_poly.type
_entity_poly.pdbx_seq_one_letter_code
_entity_poly.pdbx_strand_id
1 'polypeptide(L)' 'MLGQRPSHAISPKRALLCSRDNALRVATRLFDHEMQPVSIIRTGNPLQPYRISMAPLPDDHVELALVS' A
#
# COMPACT_ATOMS: atom_id res chain seq x y z
N MET A 1 18.59 27.31 16.58
CA MET A 1 17.86 26.17 17.16
C MET A 1 16.79 25.75 16.17
N LEU A 2 17.06 24.75 15.32
CA LEU A 2 16.06 24.24 14.38
C LEU A 2 15.03 23.45 15.17
N GLY A 3 13.82 24.02 15.32
CA GLY A 3 12.69 23.32 15.93
C GLY A 3 12.35 22.11 15.08
N GLN A 4 12.70 20.92 15.57
CA GLN A 4 12.19 19.67 15.04
C GLN A 4 10.67 19.74 15.16
N ARG A 5 9.98 19.82 14.02
CA ARG A 5 8.53 19.62 13.97
C ARG A 5 8.28 18.24 14.56
N PRO A 6 7.31 18.06 15.49
CA PRO A 6 6.98 16.74 15.97
C PRO A 6 6.61 15.92 14.73
N SER A 7 7.40 14.89 14.43
CA SER A 7 6.94 13.82 13.56
C SER A 7 5.67 13.34 14.22
N HIS A 8 4.49 13.67 13.67
CA HIS A 8 3.23 13.12 14.16
C HIS A 8 3.38 11.61 14.01
N ALA A 9 3.77 10.95 15.09
CA ALA A 9 3.98 9.52 15.12
C ALA A 9 2.69 8.90 14.62
N ILE A 10 2.78 8.16 13.52
CA ILE A 10 1.64 7.48 12.92
C ILE A 10 1.01 6.62 14.03
N SER A 11 -0.30 6.76 14.24
CA SER A 11 -0.96 5.98 15.29
C SER A 11 -0.72 4.48 15.05
N PRO A 12 -0.64 3.64 16.10
CA PRO A 12 -0.38 2.20 15.93
C PRO A 12 -1.34 1.54 14.93
N LYS A 13 -2.62 1.94 14.93
CA LYS A 13 -3.62 1.48 13.96
C LYS A 13 -3.25 1.83 12.52
N ARG A 14 -2.79 3.06 12.26
CA ARG A 14 -2.33 3.45 10.93
C ARG A 14 -1.04 2.72 10.55
N ALA A 15 -0.10 2.56 11.47
CA ALA A 15 1.12 1.79 11.20
C ALA A 15 0.80 0.36 10.75
N LEU A 16 -0.17 -0.29 11.39
CA LEU A 16 -0.66 -1.61 11.00
C LEU A 16 -1.40 -1.61 9.66
N LEU A 17 -2.42 -0.76 9.49
CA LEU A 17 -3.28 -0.77 8.30
C LEU A 17 -2.58 -0.25 7.03
N CYS A 18 -1.62 0.64 7.19
CA CYS A 18 -0.85 1.22 6.09
C CYS A 18 0.49 0.50 5.88
N SER A 19 0.69 -0.67 6.51
CA SER A 19 1.89 -1.49 6.31
C SER A 19 1.88 -2.23 4.98
N ARG A 20 3.08 -2.61 4.53
CA ARG A 20 3.28 -3.48 3.36
C ARG A 20 2.62 -4.84 3.57
N ASP A 21 2.77 -5.41 4.76
CA ASP A 21 2.21 -6.74 5.10
C ASP A 21 0.69 -6.72 5.04
N ASN A 22 0.06 -5.64 5.51
CA ASN A 22 -1.37 -5.47 5.37
C ASN A 22 -1.78 -5.34 3.90
N ALA A 23 -1.04 -4.58 3.09
CA ALA A 23 -1.30 -4.45 1.66
C ALA A 23 -1.21 -5.81 0.95
N LEU A 24 -0.19 -6.62 1.25
CA LEU A 24 -0.05 -7.97 0.70
C LEU A 24 -1.22 -8.88 1.10
N ARG A 25 -1.62 -8.85 2.38
CA ARG A 25 -2.75 -9.64 2.87
C ARG A 25 -4.06 -9.25 2.18
N VAL A 26 -4.28 -7.97 1.91
CA VAL A 26 -5.46 -7.50 1.17
C VAL A 26 -5.39 -7.89 -0.30
N ALA A 27 -4.23 -7.71 -0.94
CA ALA A 27 -4.02 -8.06 -2.34
C ALA A 27 -4.25 -9.55 -2.60
N THR A 28 -3.69 -10.41 -1.74
CA THR A 28 -3.87 -11.87 -1.82
C THR A 28 -5.34 -12.25 -1.72
N ARG A 29 -6.05 -11.72 -0.72
CA ARG A 29 -7.49 -11.99 -0.56
C ARG A 29 -8.32 -11.53 -1.75
N LEU A 30 -7.98 -10.39 -2.33
CA LEU A 30 -8.69 -9.86 -3.49
C LEU A 30 -8.42 -10.73 -4.73
N PHE A 31 -7.16 -11.13 -4.93
CA PHE A 31 -6.75 -12.02 -6.00
C PHE A 31 -7.46 -13.38 -5.89
N ASP A 32 -7.48 -13.98 -4.70
CA ASP A 32 -8.15 -15.26 -4.44
C ASP A 32 -9.67 -15.20 -4.68
N HIS A 33 -10.30 -14.05 -4.42
CA HIS A 33 -11.75 -13.88 -4.57
C HIS A 33 -12.19 -13.58 -6.00
N GLU A 34 -11.48 -12.66 -6.68
CA GLU A 34 -11.87 -12.19 -8.02
C GLU A 34 -11.23 -13.01 -9.16
N MET A 35 -10.16 -13.76 -8.86
CA MET A 35 -9.32 -14.45 -9.85
C MET A 35 -8.82 -13.51 -10.96
N GLN A 36 -8.61 -12.23 -10.63
CA GLN A 36 -8.10 -11.20 -11.53
C GLN A 36 -6.72 -10.72 -11.08
N PRO A 37 -5.85 -10.25 -11.99
CA PRO A 37 -4.58 -9.64 -11.62
C PRO A 37 -4.75 -8.48 -10.63
N VAL A 38 -3.94 -8.46 -9.59
CA VAL A 38 -3.96 -7.44 -8.53
C VAL A 38 -2.55 -6.90 -8.31
N SER A 39 -2.40 -5.59 -8.25
CA SER A 39 -1.13 -4.91 -8.02
C SER A 39 -1.12 -4.14 -6.70
N ILE A 40 0.02 -4.19 -5.99
CA ILE A 40 0.35 -3.31 -4.87
C ILE A 40 1.19 -2.15 -5.43
N ILE A 41 0.69 -0.93 -5.25
CA ILE A 41 1.34 0.29 -5.74
C ILE A 41 1.87 1.08 -4.55
N ARG A 42 3.14 1.51 -4.61
CA ARG A 42 3.72 2.47 -3.66
C ARG A 42 3.37 3.88 -4.09
N THR A 43 2.75 4.66 -3.20
CA THR A 43 2.17 5.96 -3.57
C THR A 43 3.06 7.16 -3.29
N GLY A 44 4.10 7.00 -2.47
CA GLY A 44 4.88 8.12 -1.92
C GLY A 44 4.15 8.95 -0.86
N ASN A 45 2.85 8.74 -0.62
CA ASN A 45 2.08 9.42 0.42
C ASN A 45 2.28 8.73 1.79
N PRO A 46 2.85 9.40 2.81
CA PRO A 46 3.06 8.81 4.13
C PRO A 46 1.78 8.33 4.83
N LEU A 47 0.61 8.89 4.48
CA LEU A 47 -0.68 8.51 5.06
C LEU A 47 -1.36 7.33 4.35
N GLN A 48 -0.91 7.02 3.13
CA GLN A 48 -1.39 5.88 2.35
C GLN A 48 -0.23 5.30 1.53
N PRO A 49 0.81 4.73 2.15
CA PRO A 49 2.03 4.36 1.44
C PRO A 49 1.79 3.30 0.37
N TYR A 50 0.74 2.50 0.52
CA TYR A 50 0.34 1.45 -0.40
C TYR A 50 -1.13 1.60 -0.82
N ARG A 51 -1.41 1.29 -2.08
CA ARG A 51 -2.77 1.10 -2.60
C ARG A 51 -2.85 -0.18 -3.43
N ILE A 52 -4.03 -0.77 -3.50
CA ILE A 52 -4.30 -1.96 -4.30
C ILE A 52 -5.05 -1.53 -5.57
N SER A 53 -4.65 -2.05 -6.73
CA SER A 53 -5.33 -1.79 -8.00
C SER A 53 -5.41 -3.04 -8.86
N MET A 54 -6.55 -3.25 -9.53
CA MET A 54 -6.72 -4.25 -10.59
C MET A 54 -6.36 -3.69 -11.99
N ALA A 55 -6.19 -2.37 -12.09
CA ALA A 55 -5.83 -1.67 -13.31
C ALA A 55 -4.80 -0.59 -12.96
N PRO A 56 -3.53 -0.96 -12.70
CA PRO A 56 -2.47 0.03 -12.47
C PRO A 56 -2.27 0.89 -13.73
N LEU A 57 -1.91 2.16 -13.52
CA LEU A 57 -1.53 3.07 -14.60
C LEU A 57 -0.09 2.81 -15.03
N PRO A 58 0.32 3.18 -16.26
CA PRO A 58 1.70 2.99 -16.74
C PRO A 58 2.77 3.62 -15.84
N ASP A 59 2.47 4.76 -15.21
CA ASP A 59 3.39 5.49 -14.34
C ASP A 59 3.29 5.07 -12.86
N ASP A 60 2.46 4.07 -12.54
CA ASP A 60 2.38 3.57 -11.16
C ASP A 60 3.67 2.85 -10.76
N HIS A 61 4.15 3.16 -9.56
CA HIS A 61 5.22 2.39 -8.94
C HIS A 61 4.67 1.07 -8.39
N VAL A 62 4.53 0.09 -9.27
CA VAL A 62 4.11 -1.27 -8.91
C VAL A 62 5.24 -1.95 -8.14
N GLU A 63 4.97 -2.27 -6.88
CA GLU A 63 5.92 -2.95 -6.00
C GLU A 63 5.77 -4.47 -6.07
N LEU A 64 4.55 -4.96 -6.31
CA LEU A 64 4.24 -6.37 -6.48
C LEU A 64 3.00 -6.51 -7.36
N ALA A 65 3.00 -7.49 -8.26
CA ALA A 65 1.84 -7.91 -9.02
C ALA A 65 1.55 -9.39 -8.75
N LEU A 66 0.29 -9.70 -8.44
CA LEU A 66 -0.25 -11.05 -8.36
C LEU A 66 -0.94 -11.35 -9.69
N VAL A 67 -0.51 -12.44 -10.34
CA VAL A 67 -1.00 -12.91 -11.64
C VAL A 67 -1.18 -14.42 -11.58
N SER A 68 -2.13 -14.97 -12.34
CA SER A 68 -2.44 -16.41 -12.41
C SER A 68 -1.46 -17.17 -13.30
#